data_AF-A0A9R1V762-F1
#
_entry.id   AF-A0A9R1V762-F1
#
_cell.length_a   1.000
_cell.length_b   1.000
_cell.length_c   1.000
_cell.angle_alpha   90.00
_cell.angle_beta   90.00
_cell.angle_gamma   90.00
#
_symmetry.space_group_name_H-M   'P 1'
#
loop_
_entity.id
_entity.type
_entity.pdbx_description
1 polymer ?
#
loop_
_entity_poly.entity_id
_entity_poly.type
_entity_poly.pdbx_seq_one_letter_code
_entity_poly.pdbx_strand_id
1 'polypeptide(L)'
;MLDPAFRDTINTLYSVKQKSFVFIEFATMASTFESLLTIIIFTLLMKGHGQCQLKDLTVLTLETPRQIQGVPEWQMMFVNNCKCTLKGATVSCKGFHSVENVDPNVFAPIGNDKCIVNGGRPIEPFASVMFLYADPQHFVFEPVSHDMVCVST
;
A
#
# COMPACT_ATOMS: atom_id res chain seq x y z
N MET A 1 -38.15 -53.18 44.21
CA MET A 1 -36.87 -52.68 44.73
C MET A 1 -35.80 -53.09 43.72
N LEU A 2 -35.16 -52.15 43.03
CA LEU A 2 -34.14 -52.51 42.03
C LEU A 2 -32.89 -53.06 42.74
N ASP A 3 -32.34 -54.16 42.21
CA ASP A 3 -31.12 -54.80 42.71
C ASP A 3 -29.98 -53.76 42.82
N PRO A 4 -29.29 -53.64 43.97
CA PRO A 4 -28.14 -52.75 44.13
C PRO A 4 -27.09 -52.92 43.02
N ALA A 5 -26.83 -54.14 42.54
CA ALA A 5 -25.86 -54.37 41.46
C ALA A 5 -26.32 -53.76 40.11
N PHE A 6 -27.62 -53.75 39.84
CA PHE A 6 -28.20 -53.13 38.66
C PHE A 6 -28.12 -51.59 38.72
N ARG A 7 -28.30 -51.01 39.91
CA ARG A 7 -28.18 -49.56 40.15
C ARG A 7 -26.75 -49.07 39.92
N ASP A 8 -25.76 -49.81 40.39
CA ASP A 8 -24.34 -49.46 40.23
C ASP A 8 -23.90 -49.52 38.76
N THR A 9 -24.45 -50.47 37.99
CA THR A 9 -24.19 -50.58 36.56
C THR A 9 -24.75 -49.39 35.77
N ILE A 10 -25.98 -48.94 36.05
CA ILE A 10 -26.57 -47.76 35.41
C ILE A 10 -25.82 -46.49 35.77
N ASN A 11 -25.46 -46.30 37.04
CA ASN A 11 -24.68 -45.13 37.47
C ASN A 11 -23.29 -45.09 36.81
N THR A 12 -22.66 -46.24 36.63
CA THR A 12 -21.37 -46.37 35.94
C THR A 12 -21.51 -46.06 34.44
N LEU A 13 -22.52 -46.63 33.77
CA LEU A 13 -22.81 -46.35 32.36
C LEU A 13 -23.15 -44.87 32.12
N TYR A 14 -23.90 -44.26 33.04
CA TYR A 14 -24.24 -42.84 32.99
C TYR A 14 -22.99 -41.97 33.17
N SER A 15 -22.13 -42.29 34.15
CA SER A 15 -20.85 -41.60 34.38
C SER A 15 -19.90 -41.72 33.18
N VAL A 16 -19.82 -42.90 32.55
CA VAL A 16 -19.00 -43.14 31.35
C VAL A 16 -19.56 -42.39 30.14
N LYS A 17 -20.88 -42.41 29.92
CA LYS A 17 -21.53 -41.63 28.83
C LYS A 17 -21.36 -40.13 29.04
N GLN A 18 -21.58 -39.63 30.26
CA GLN A 18 -21.45 -38.21 30.58
C GLN A 18 -20.00 -37.75 30.41
N LYS A 19 -19.02 -38.54 30.88
CA LYS A 19 -17.60 -38.27 30.61
C LYS A 19 -17.31 -38.28 29.11
N SER A 20 -17.71 -39.31 28.37
CA SER A 20 -17.52 -39.36 26.91
C SER A 20 -18.12 -38.16 26.18
N PHE A 21 -19.37 -37.79 26.50
CA PHE A 21 -20.06 -36.65 25.89
C PHE A 21 -19.34 -35.33 26.18
N VAL A 22 -18.94 -35.09 27.43
CA VAL A 22 -18.16 -33.92 27.85
C VAL A 22 -16.78 -33.91 27.17
N PHE A 23 -16.09 -35.04 27.07
CA PHE A 23 -14.82 -35.16 26.34
C PHE A 23 -14.99 -34.88 24.84
N ILE A 24 -16.11 -35.30 24.21
CA ILE A 24 -16.42 -35.04 22.81
C ILE A 24 -16.72 -33.54 22.59
N GLU A 25 -17.48 -32.89 23.47
CA GLU A 25 -17.71 -31.44 23.41
C GLU A 25 -16.40 -30.64 23.59
N PHE A 26 -15.53 -31.04 24.52
CA PHE A 26 -14.20 -30.42 24.67
C PHE A 26 -13.28 -30.67 23.47
N ALA A 27 -13.29 -31.89 22.91
CA ALA A 27 -12.48 -32.22 21.73
C ALA A 27 -12.97 -31.49 20.46
N THR A 28 -14.28 -31.29 20.31
CA THR A 28 -14.87 -30.52 19.19
C THR A 28 -14.65 -29.01 19.34
N MET A 29 -14.75 -28.45 20.56
CA MET A 29 -14.37 -27.05 20.83
C MET A 29 -12.88 -26.79 20.59
N ALA A 30 -11.99 -27.71 20.99
CA ALA A 30 -10.57 -27.62 20.71
C ALA A 30 -10.29 -27.71 19.19
N SER A 31 -10.92 -28.64 18.48
CA SER A 31 -10.75 -28.82 17.03
C SER A 31 -11.24 -27.61 16.21
N THR A 32 -12.37 -27.01 16.60
CA THR A 32 -12.90 -25.81 15.93
C THR A 32 -12.04 -24.58 16.19
N PHE A 33 -11.44 -24.45 17.38
CA PHE A 33 -10.52 -23.36 17.72
C PHE A 33 -9.21 -23.43 16.91
N GLU A 34 -8.59 -24.61 16.80
CA GLU A 34 -7.41 -24.82 15.97
C GLU A 34 -7.71 -24.55 14.48
N SER A 35 -8.86 -25.03 14.01
CA SER A 35 -9.32 -24.77 12.64
C SER A 35 -9.56 -23.26 12.39
N LEU A 36 -10.13 -22.55 13.36
CA LEU A 36 -10.33 -21.10 13.25
C LEU A 36 -8.98 -20.35 13.26
N LEU A 37 -8.04 -20.76 14.12
CA LEU A 37 -6.70 -20.18 14.18
C LEU A 37 -5.93 -20.38 12.87
N THR A 38 -5.98 -21.57 12.28
CA THR A 38 -5.33 -21.83 10.99
C THR A 38 -5.95 -21.02 9.86
N ILE A 39 -7.27 -20.84 9.82
CA ILE A 39 -7.94 -19.97 8.83
C ILE A 39 -7.53 -18.51 9.05
N ILE A 40 -7.52 -18.02 10.29
CA ILE A 40 -7.08 -16.65 10.60
C ILE A 40 -5.63 -16.45 10.17
N ILE A 41 -4.72 -17.36 10.55
CA ILE A 41 -3.31 -17.32 10.13
C ILE A 41 -3.21 -17.36 8.60
N PHE A 42 -3.94 -18.24 7.92
CA PHE A 42 -3.94 -18.31 6.45
C PHE A 42 -4.46 -17.02 5.82
N THR A 43 -5.52 -16.41 6.34
CA THR A 43 -6.02 -15.11 5.86
C THR A 43 -5.05 -13.95 6.14
N LEU A 44 -4.29 -14.01 7.22
CA LEU A 44 -3.22 -13.04 7.53
C LEU A 44 -2.01 -13.25 6.60
N LEU A 45 -1.67 -14.49 6.24
CA LEU A 45 -0.62 -14.83 5.29
C LEU A 45 -1.00 -14.48 3.83
N MET A 46 -2.28 -14.62 3.48
CA MET A 46 -2.83 -14.28 2.16
C MET A 46 -3.18 -12.79 2.02
N LYS A 47 -2.93 -11.97 3.06
CA LYS A 47 -3.08 -10.51 2.97
C LYS A 47 -1.95 -9.97 2.10
N GLY A 48 -2.20 -9.93 0.79
CA GLY A 48 -1.24 -9.43 -0.20
C GLY A 48 -0.69 -8.05 0.18
N HIS A 49 0.57 -8.01 0.56
CA HIS A 49 1.33 -6.78 0.76
C HIS A 49 1.54 -6.12 -0.61
N GLY A 50 0.70 -5.14 -0.93
CA GLY A 50 0.76 -4.45 -2.21
C GLY A 50 0.02 -3.13 -2.26
N GLN A 51 -0.32 -2.57 -1.10
CA GLN A 51 -0.97 -1.27 -1.07
C GLN A 51 0.09 -0.19 -1.23
N CYS A 52 0.16 0.34 -2.44
CA CYS A 52 0.90 1.54 -2.67
C CYS A 52 0.23 2.74 -2.02
N GLN A 53 1.03 3.72 -1.64
CA GLN A 53 0.63 4.92 -0.91
C GLN A 53 1.17 6.16 -1.63
N LEU A 54 0.69 7.34 -1.23
CA LEU A 54 1.12 8.63 -1.80
C LEU A 54 2.66 8.81 -1.79
N LYS A 55 3.33 8.26 -0.78
CA LYS A 55 4.79 8.27 -0.61
C LYS A 55 5.56 7.48 -1.69
N ASP A 56 4.88 6.62 -2.45
CA ASP A 56 5.53 5.81 -3.48
C ASP A 56 5.82 6.63 -4.74
N LEU A 57 5.25 7.82 -4.88
CA LEU A 57 5.76 8.85 -5.79
C LEU A 57 6.88 9.62 -5.08
N THR A 58 8.12 9.22 -5.33
CA THR A 58 9.30 9.88 -4.75
C THR A 58 9.74 11.05 -5.64
N VAL A 59 10.04 12.19 -5.00
CA VAL A 59 10.57 13.39 -5.67
C VAL A 59 12.07 13.46 -5.42
N LEU A 60 12.85 13.57 -6.48
CA LEU A 60 14.30 13.75 -6.43
C LEU A 60 14.70 15.00 -7.21
N THR A 61 15.63 15.77 -6.65
CA THR A 61 16.20 16.95 -7.29
C THR A 61 17.71 16.85 -7.27
N LEU A 62 18.35 17.09 -8.41
CA LEU A 62 19.80 17.10 -8.55
C LEU A 62 20.25 18.40 -9.20
N GLU A 63 21.29 19.03 -8.66
CA GLU A 63 21.94 20.15 -9.33
C GLU A 63 22.75 19.61 -10.52
N THR A 64 22.62 20.25 -11.67
CA THR A 64 23.43 19.93 -12.85
C THR A 64 24.68 20.82 -12.91
N PRO A 65 25.71 20.47 -13.70
CA PRO A 65 26.85 21.36 -13.91
C PRO A 65 26.54 22.59 -14.78
N ARG A 66 25.31 22.71 -15.31
CA ARG A 66 24.93 23.77 -16.27
C ARG A 66 24.32 24.97 -15.55
N GLN A 67 24.37 26.10 -16.23
CA GLN A 67 23.66 27.31 -15.84
C GLN A 67 22.91 27.86 -17.04
N ILE A 68 21.65 28.24 -16.83
CA ILE A 68 20.82 28.92 -17.82
C ILE A 68 20.75 30.40 -17.46
N GLN A 69 21.26 31.26 -18.33
CA GLN A 69 21.29 32.72 -18.12
C GLN A 69 21.95 33.14 -16.78
N GLY A 70 22.96 32.39 -16.34
CA GLY A 70 23.68 32.64 -15.08
C GLY A 70 22.98 32.12 -13.82
N VAL A 71 21.91 31.35 -13.98
CA VAL A 71 21.16 30.70 -12.89
C VAL A 71 21.43 29.18 -12.93
N PRO A 72 21.58 28.49 -11.78
CA PRO A 72 21.78 27.04 -11.75
C PRO A 72 20.64 26.27 -12.44
N GLU A 73 20.99 25.21 -13.18
CA GLU A 73 20.05 24.25 -13.75
C GLU A 73 19.91 23.03 -12.84
N TRP A 74 18.67 22.61 -12.62
CA TRP A 74 18.28 21.50 -11.74
C TRP A 74 17.55 20.43 -12.54
N GLN A 75 17.85 19.17 -12.27
CA GLN A 75 17.13 18.01 -12.77
C GLN A 75 16.09 17.56 -11.76
N MET A 76 14.82 17.64 -12.14
CA MET A 76 13.68 17.15 -11.37
C MET A 76 13.30 15.75 -11.83
N MET A 77 13.06 14.83 -10.88
CA MET A 77 12.61 13.47 -11.17
C MET A 77 11.47 13.06 -10.25
N PHE A 78 10.39 12.55 -10.84
CA PHE A 78 9.29 11.88 -10.15
C PHE A 78 9.40 10.39 -10.41
N VAL A 79 9.64 9.62 -9.36
CA VAL A 79 9.89 8.18 -9.44
C VAL A 79 8.71 7.43 -8.86
N ASN A 80 8.12 6.53 -9.66
CA ASN A 80 7.11 5.60 -9.19
C ASN A 80 7.79 4.38 -8.56
N ASN A 81 7.94 4.35 -7.24
CA ASN A 81 8.50 3.22 -6.51
C ASN A 81 7.46 2.11 -6.20
N CYS A 82 6.24 2.24 -6.72
CA CYS A 82 5.18 1.28 -6.57
C CYS A 82 5.18 0.25 -7.71
N LYS A 83 4.71 -0.96 -7.41
CA LYS A 83 4.49 -2.03 -8.40
C LYS A 83 3.28 -1.81 -9.32
N CYS A 84 2.52 -0.75 -9.09
CA CYS A 84 1.33 -0.37 -9.83
C CYS A 84 1.59 0.89 -10.64
N THR A 85 0.85 1.06 -11.72
CA THR A 85 0.94 2.25 -12.56
C THR A 85 0.31 3.44 -11.84
N LEU A 86 1.02 4.56 -11.74
CA LEU A 86 0.48 5.83 -11.22
C LEU A 86 -0.11 6.66 -12.37
N LYS A 87 -1.28 7.26 -12.20
CA LYS A 87 -1.91 8.15 -13.20
C LYS A 87 -2.42 9.42 -12.54
N GLY A 88 -2.53 10.50 -13.31
CA GLY A 88 -3.06 11.77 -12.79
C GLY A 88 -2.26 12.31 -11.59
N ALA A 89 -0.96 12.05 -11.55
CA ALA A 89 -0.11 12.49 -10.44
C ALA A 89 -0.03 14.01 -10.40
N THR A 90 -0.28 14.59 -9.22
CA THR A 90 -0.18 16.02 -8.97
C THR A 90 0.72 16.31 -7.79
N VAL A 91 1.39 17.45 -7.85
CA VAL A 91 2.30 17.94 -6.81
C VAL A 91 2.00 19.39 -6.47
N SER A 92 2.40 19.84 -5.28
CA SER A 92 2.38 21.25 -4.92
C SER A 92 3.46 22.00 -5.71
N CYS A 93 3.10 23.15 -6.28
CA CYS A 93 4.02 23.96 -7.09
C CYS A 93 3.77 25.47 -6.94
N LYS A 94 3.28 25.89 -5.77
CA LYS A 94 3.06 27.30 -5.47
C LYS A 94 4.37 28.09 -5.59
N GLY A 95 4.39 29.09 -6.47
CA GLY A 95 5.57 29.94 -6.66
C GLY A 95 6.72 29.26 -7.39
N PHE A 96 6.50 28.06 -7.96
CA PHE A 96 7.46 27.45 -8.87
C PHE A 96 7.68 28.37 -10.08
N HIS A 97 8.95 28.60 -10.41
CA HIS A 97 9.34 29.32 -11.61
C HIS A 97 10.57 28.67 -12.24
N SER A 98 10.77 28.92 -13.52
CA SER A 98 11.96 28.45 -14.24
C SER A 98 12.32 29.49 -15.29
N VAL A 99 13.62 29.79 -15.40
CA VAL A 99 14.18 30.66 -16.45
C VAL A 99 14.26 29.92 -17.79
N GLU A 100 14.40 28.61 -17.76
CA GLU A 100 14.28 27.76 -18.95
C GLU A 100 12.86 27.23 -19.15
N ASN A 101 12.51 26.95 -20.41
CA ASN A 101 11.21 26.39 -20.74
C ASN A 101 11.12 24.92 -20.32
N VAL A 102 10.14 24.63 -19.46
CA VAL A 102 9.74 23.26 -19.13
C VAL A 102 8.69 22.79 -20.14
N ASP A 103 8.83 21.58 -20.68
CA ASP A 103 7.84 21.00 -21.58
C ASP A 103 6.48 20.84 -20.86
N PRO A 104 5.41 21.52 -21.30
CA PRO A 104 4.10 21.44 -20.66
C PRO A 104 3.48 20.04 -20.74
N ASN A 105 3.94 19.17 -21.65
CA ASN A 105 3.51 17.78 -21.70
C ASN A 105 4.14 16.93 -20.58
N VAL A 106 5.23 17.39 -19.98
CA VAL A 106 5.93 16.69 -18.89
C VAL A 106 5.55 17.29 -17.54
N PHE A 107 5.37 18.61 -17.46
CA PHE A 107 5.00 19.29 -16.23
C PHE A 107 4.27 20.60 -16.51
N ALA A 108 3.08 20.78 -15.91
CA ALA A 108 2.29 21.98 -16.13
C ALA A 108 1.43 22.36 -14.92
N PRO A 109 1.20 23.66 -14.66
CA PRO A 109 0.26 24.11 -13.66
C PRO A 109 -1.19 23.77 -14.07
N ILE A 110 -1.99 23.32 -13.11
CA ILE A 110 -3.42 23.01 -13.30
C ILE A 110 -4.33 23.84 -12.38
N GLY A 111 -3.77 24.84 -11.70
CA GLY A 111 -4.46 25.71 -10.77
C GLY A 111 -4.45 25.21 -9.32
N ASN A 112 -4.97 26.03 -8.39
CA ASN A 112 -5.00 25.74 -6.95
C ASN A 112 -3.64 25.35 -6.36
N ASP A 113 -2.57 26.03 -6.77
CA ASP A 113 -1.19 25.76 -6.34
C ASP A 113 -0.69 24.34 -6.68
N LYS A 114 -1.33 23.66 -7.65
CA LYS A 114 -0.98 22.30 -8.11
C LYS A 114 -0.46 22.27 -9.52
N CYS A 115 0.45 21.33 -9.77
CA CYS A 115 0.97 21.00 -11.09
C CYS A 115 0.76 19.52 -11.37
N ILE A 116 0.50 19.19 -12.64
CA ILE A 116 0.34 17.82 -13.11
C ILE A 116 1.67 17.28 -13.64
N VAL A 117 1.98 16.04 -13.27
CA VAL A 117 3.19 15.34 -13.70
C VAL A 117 2.86 14.47 -14.92
N ASN A 118 3.78 14.42 -15.88
CA ASN A 118 3.66 13.69 -17.14
C ASN A 118 2.39 14.04 -17.94
N GLY A 119 1.86 15.25 -17.79
CA GLY A 119 0.56 15.64 -18.38
C GLY A 119 -0.60 14.75 -17.93
N GLY A 120 -0.49 14.10 -16.77
CA GLY A 120 -1.47 13.16 -16.22
C GLY A 120 -1.37 11.74 -16.79
N ARG A 121 -0.46 11.51 -17.76
CA ARG A 121 -0.23 10.20 -18.35
C ARG A 121 0.34 9.21 -17.33
N PRO A 122 0.21 7.90 -17.61
CA PRO A 122 0.72 6.88 -16.73
C PRO A 122 2.22 6.97 -16.48
N ILE A 123 2.62 6.75 -15.23
CA ILE A 123 3.99 6.47 -14.82
C ILE A 123 4.00 4.98 -14.46
N GLU A 124 4.63 4.19 -15.32
CA GLU A 124 4.68 2.73 -15.15
C GLU A 124 5.40 2.31 -13.87
N PRO A 125 5.19 1.08 -13.38
CA PRO A 125 5.89 0.57 -12.20
C PRO A 125 7.40 0.75 -12.31
N PHE A 126 8.02 1.32 -11.29
CA PHE A 126 9.47 1.56 -11.23
C PHE A 126 10.02 2.51 -12.31
N ALA A 127 9.13 3.20 -13.05
CA ALA A 127 9.51 4.21 -14.03
C ALA A 127 9.66 5.59 -13.38
N SER A 128 10.29 6.51 -14.11
CA SER A 128 10.41 7.90 -13.68
C SER A 128 10.12 8.87 -14.83
N VAL A 129 9.71 10.07 -14.44
CA VAL A 129 9.48 11.21 -15.34
C VAL A 129 10.40 12.32 -14.89
N MET A 130 11.13 12.93 -15.83
CA MET A 130 12.11 13.96 -15.50
C MET A 130 11.99 15.18 -16.41
N PHE A 131 12.39 16.33 -15.89
CA PHE A 131 12.60 17.55 -16.66
C PHE A 131 13.71 18.41 -16.03
N LEU A 132 14.23 19.36 -16.80
CA LEU A 132 15.19 20.36 -16.35
C LEU A 132 14.47 21.68 -16.06
N TYR A 133 14.88 22.37 -15.00
CA TYR A 133 14.43 23.72 -14.69
C TYR A 133 15.58 24.56 -14.14
N ALA A 134 15.52 25.88 -14.32
CA ALA A 134 16.56 26.79 -13.88
C ALA A 134 15.99 27.84 -12.92
N ASP A 135 16.46 27.83 -11.68
CA ASP A 135 15.99 28.67 -10.57
C ASP A 135 17.19 28.96 -9.64
N PRO A 136 17.33 30.18 -9.07
CA PRO A 136 18.38 30.47 -8.10
C PRO A 136 18.47 29.48 -6.92
N GLN A 137 17.37 28.81 -6.56
CA GLN A 137 17.35 27.77 -5.53
C GLN A 137 16.58 26.54 -5.99
N HIS A 138 16.92 25.37 -5.44
CA HIS A 138 16.13 24.16 -5.70
C HIS A 138 14.70 24.34 -5.18
N PHE A 139 13.74 23.90 -5.98
CA PHE A 139 12.33 23.91 -5.61
C PHE A 139 11.92 22.57 -4.99
N VAL A 140 11.11 22.62 -3.93
CA VAL A 140 10.60 21.43 -3.23
C VAL A 140 9.18 21.14 -3.70
N PHE A 141 9.00 20.04 -4.43
CA PHE A 141 7.69 19.53 -4.82
C PHE A 141 7.21 18.47 -3.82
N GLU A 142 5.96 18.57 -3.38
CA GLU A 142 5.34 17.55 -2.54
C GLU A 142 4.22 16.83 -3.30
N PRO A 143 4.19 15.48 -3.31
CA PRO A 143 3.06 14.72 -3.83
C PRO A 143 1.74 15.12 -3.17
N VAL A 144 0.73 15.46 -3.99
CA VAL A 144 -0.60 15.86 -3.51
C VAL A 144 -1.62 14.74 -3.74
N SER A 145 -1.65 14.17 -4.95
CA SER A 145 -2.56 13.08 -5.29
C SER A 145 -2.08 12.30 -6.49
N HIS A 146 -2.51 11.04 -6.59
CA HIS A 146 -2.41 10.24 -7.80
C HIS A 146 -3.44 9.09 -7.73
N ASP A 147 -3.86 8.61 -8.89
CA ASP A 147 -4.61 7.37 -9.01
C ASP A 147 -3.65 6.20 -9.22
N MET A 148 -4.04 5.01 -8.76
CA MET A 148 -3.22 3.80 -8.86
C MET A 148 -4.00 2.71 -9.57
N VAL A 149 -3.35 2.08 -10.56
CA VAL A 149 -3.90 0.94 -11.30
C VAL A 149 -2.97 -0.25 -11.11
N CYS A 150 -3.40 -1.22 -10.31
CA CYS A 150 -2.66 -2.45 -10.04
C CYS A 150 -3.24 -3.59 -10.87
N VAL A 151 -2.38 -4.31 -11.60
CA VAL A 151 -2.77 -5.56 -12.26
C VAL A 151 -2.35 -6.71 -11.35
N SER A 152 -3.31 -7.47 -10.87
CA SER A 152 -3.06 -8.72 -10.14
C SER A 152 -2.72 -9.81 -11.16
N THR A 153 -1.43 -9.95 -11.46
CA THR A 153 -0.88 -11.09 -12.19
C THR A 153 -0.75 -12.31 -11.30
#